data_AF-A0A6P3HRT2-F1
#
_entry.id   AF-A0A6P3HRT2-F1
#
_cell.length_a   1.000
_cell.length_b   1.000
_cell.length_c   1.000
_cell.angle_alpha   90.00
_cell.angle_beta   90.00
_cell.angle_gamma   90.00
#
_symmetry.space_group_name_H-M   'P 1'
#
loop_
_entity.id
_entity.type
_entity.pdbx_description
1 polymer ?
#
loop_
_entity_poly.entity_id
_entity_poly.type
_entity_poly.pdbx_seq_one_letter_code
_entity_poly.pdbx_strand_id
1 'polypeptide(L)'
;MPYIKKALQDRGIAELLLTSDNQGGLKSGVLDGVLATINLQSQSELQLFTTILLGAQGSQPKMVMEYWTGWFDSWGGPHYILDSSEVLNTVSAIVNDALPIYYDAVLTEAGDYTAKYTKLREFFGSMAGAPLPVPPDLLPKTAYDPVTPAFYVSLWDALNFLELPVTSEHPVNMENLPINGGSGQSFGYTLYETTITASGVLTALVRDRGQVFLNTFFLGTLDYKKKTIVIPTVQGFTTLRILVENCGRVNYGDNIDQQRKGIIGNVYLNDSPLKKFKIYSLEMDRSFLQRFTADKWKPLTEEPVFPAFFLGALSVLDSPYDTFVKLEVCIPHRGVHTACAHRLSVVASLIIVFEEKMAQRIIQFVDTPNLGQHEYVH
;
A
#
# COMPACT_ATOMS: atom_id res chain seq x y z
N MET A 1 13.51 -24.92 0.04
CA MET A 1 13.78 -24.66 -1.39
C MET A 1 13.74 -25.89 -2.31
N PRO A 2 14.24 -27.10 -1.95
CA PRO A 2 14.28 -28.23 -2.89
C PRO A 2 12.92 -28.61 -3.51
N TYR A 3 11.85 -28.55 -2.71
CA TYR A 3 10.48 -28.79 -3.19
C TYR A 3 10.06 -27.80 -4.28
N ILE A 4 10.37 -26.50 -4.11
CA ILE A 4 10.02 -25.45 -5.08
C ILE A 4 10.79 -25.67 -6.40
N LYS A 5 12.10 -25.98 -6.33
CA LYS A 5 12.89 -26.35 -7.51
C LYS A 5 12.23 -27.49 -8.29
N LYS A 6 11.90 -28.59 -7.60
CA LYS A 6 11.23 -29.74 -8.24
C LYS A 6 9.87 -29.36 -8.81
N ALA A 7 9.09 -28.56 -8.10
CA ALA A 7 7.77 -28.11 -8.54
C ALA A 7 7.85 -27.28 -9.84
N LEU A 8 8.87 -26.43 -10.01
CA LEU A 8 9.11 -25.68 -11.25
C LEU A 8 9.49 -26.62 -12.40
N GLN A 9 10.40 -27.56 -12.16
CA GLN A 9 10.84 -28.55 -13.16
C GLN A 9 9.70 -29.47 -13.61
N ASP A 10 8.89 -29.97 -12.67
CA ASP A 10 7.74 -30.82 -12.95
C ASP A 10 6.66 -30.08 -13.78
N ARG A 11 6.66 -28.74 -13.75
CA ARG A 11 5.79 -27.88 -14.57
C ARG A 11 6.40 -27.51 -15.93
N GLY A 12 7.55 -28.09 -16.27
CA GLY A 12 8.20 -27.91 -17.57
C GLY A 12 9.11 -26.69 -17.68
N ILE A 13 9.44 -26.01 -16.57
CA ILE A 13 10.46 -24.95 -16.58
C ILE A 13 11.83 -25.60 -16.83
N ALA A 14 12.43 -25.28 -17.96
CA ALA A 14 13.68 -25.88 -18.45
C ALA A 14 14.84 -24.87 -18.54
N GLU A 15 14.54 -23.59 -18.35
CA GLU A 15 15.50 -22.50 -18.31
C GLU A 15 16.39 -22.56 -17.07
N LEU A 16 17.44 -21.73 -17.04
CA LEU A 16 18.34 -21.61 -15.91
C LEU A 16 17.57 -21.18 -14.65
N LEU A 17 17.56 -22.05 -13.64
CA LEU A 17 17.05 -21.71 -12.32
C LEU A 17 18.13 -20.98 -11.52
N LEU A 18 17.68 -19.99 -10.74
CA LEU A 18 18.54 -19.18 -9.87
C LEU A 18 17.90 -18.96 -8.49
N THR A 19 18.74 -18.72 -7.48
CA THR A 19 18.35 -18.20 -6.17
C THR A 19 19.01 -16.84 -5.95
N SER A 20 18.31 -15.91 -5.29
CA SER A 20 18.83 -14.57 -5.06
C SER A 20 18.76 -14.17 -3.61
N ASP A 21 19.90 -13.74 -3.06
CA ASP A 21 20.04 -13.56 -1.63
C ASP A 21 21.00 -12.42 -1.25
N ASN A 22 20.76 -11.81 -0.09
CA ASN A 22 21.74 -10.96 0.59
C ASN A 22 22.71 -11.81 1.43
N GLN A 23 23.59 -11.18 2.23
CA GLN A 23 24.57 -11.87 3.07
C GLN A 23 24.01 -13.01 3.92
N GLY A 24 22.83 -12.80 4.51
CA GLY A 24 22.18 -13.78 5.39
C GLY A 24 21.62 -14.95 4.59
N GLY A 25 20.91 -14.65 3.50
CA GLY A 25 20.32 -15.65 2.63
C GLY A 25 21.35 -16.54 1.94
N LEU A 26 22.50 -16.00 1.53
CA LEU A 26 23.55 -16.79 0.85
C LEU A 26 24.08 -17.96 1.70
N LYS A 27 23.93 -17.91 3.02
CA LYS A 27 24.36 -19.01 3.90
C LYS A 27 23.37 -20.17 3.96
N SER A 28 22.11 -19.98 3.57
CA SER A 28 21.02 -20.94 3.76
C SER A 28 20.14 -21.16 2.53
N GLY A 29 20.17 -20.25 1.56
CA GLY A 29 19.34 -20.23 0.35
C GLY A 29 19.93 -20.98 -0.84
N VAL A 30 21.24 -21.27 -0.81
CA VAL A 30 21.96 -21.93 -1.89
C VAL A 30 21.44 -23.36 -2.09
N LEU A 31 21.22 -23.73 -3.35
CA LEU A 31 20.62 -25.00 -3.73
C LEU A 31 21.44 -25.67 -4.82
N ASP A 32 21.76 -26.95 -4.64
CA ASP A 32 22.53 -27.72 -5.61
C ASP A 32 21.88 -27.71 -7.01
N GLY A 33 22.71 -27.54 -8.04
CA GLY A 33 22.28 -27.42 -9.44
C GLY A 33 21.39 -26.21 -9.75
N VAL A 34 21.49 -25.14 -8.96
CA VAL A 34 20.81 -23.85 -9.16
C VAL A 34 21.84 -22.74 -8.99
N LEU A 35 21.86 -21.74 -9.88
CA LEU A 35 22.84 -20.66 -9.81
C LEU A 35 22.50 -19.72 -8.64
N ALA A 36 23.46 -19.45 -7.75
CA ALA A 36 23.28 -18.47 -6.70
C ALA A 36 23.64 -17.06 -7.20
N THR A 37 22.84 -16.06 -6.85
CA THR A 37 23.03 -14.65 -7.20
C THR A 37 22.92 -13.78 -5.97
N ILE A 38 23.40 -12.53 -6.06
CA ILE A 38 23.48 -11.63 -4.91
C ILE A 38 22.58 -10.41 -5.08
N ASN A 39 22.05 -9.93 -3.95
CA ASN A 39 21.30 -8.68 -3.83
C ASN A 39 22.11 -7.69 -2.99
N LEU A 40 22.27 -6.44 -3.46
CA LEU A 40 23.08 -5.41 -2.77
C LEU A 40 22.62 -3.99 -3.09
N GLN A 41 23.05 -3.02 -2.27
CA GLN A 41 22.86 -1.58 -2.49
C GLN A 41 24.17 -0.83 -2.79
N SER A 42 25.32 -1.39 -2.41
CA SER A 42 26.57 -0.63 -2.37
C SER A 42 27.79 -1.39 -2.87
N GLN A 43 28.81 -0.64 -3.31
CA GLN A 43 30.09 -1.19 -3.73
C GLN A 43 30.82 -1.96 -2.62
N SER A 44 30.67 -1.56 -1.35
CA SER A 44 31.33 -2.25 -0.23
C SER A 44 30.75 -3.66 -0.01
N GLU A 45 29.45 -3.83 -0.20
CA GLU A 45 28.77 -5.13 -0.16
C GLU A 45 29.22 -6.05 -1.29
N LEU A 46 29.48 -5.50 -2.48
CA LEU A 46 29.89 -6.27 -3.66
C LEU A 46 31.11 -7.17 -3.37
N GLN A 47 32.16 -6.61 -2.78
CA GLN A 47 33.39 -7.37 -2.48
C GLN A 47 33.14 -8.49 -1.46
N LEU A 48 32.34 -8.20 -0.44
CA LEU A 48 31.98 -9.18 0.59
C LEU A 48 31.13 -10.32 0.01
N PHE A 49 30.09 -9.97 -0.74
CA PHE A 49 29.11 -10.94 -1.24
C PHE A 49 29.71 -11.80 -2.35
N THR A 50 30.55 -11.24 -3.23
CA THR A 50 31.26 -12.04 -4.24
C THR A 50 32.24 -13.05 -3.63
N THR A 51 32.84 -12.74 -2.48
CA THR A 51 33.69 -13.67 -1.73
C THR A 51 32.88 -14.82 -1.13
N ILE A 52 31.73 -14.50 -0.51
CA ILE A 52 30.80 -15.50 0.03
C ILE A 52 30.27 -16.40 -1.08
N LEU A 53 29.89 -15.79 -2.21
CA LEU A 53 29.35 -16.47 -3.38
C LEU A 53 30.36 -17.47 -3.97
N LEU A 54 31.63 -17.09 -4.07
CA LEU A 54 32.71 -17.99 -4.50
C LEU A 54 32.84 -19.22 -3.59
N GLY A 55 32.68 -19.04 -2.27
CA GLY A 55 32.66 -20.16 -1.32
C GLY A 55 31.43 -21.07 -1.47
N ALA A 56 30.29 -20.51 -1.86
CA ALA A 56 29.03 -21.23 -1.95
C ALA A 56 28.85 -22.02 -3.26
N GLN A 57 29.23 -21.44 -4.41
CA GLN A 57 29.03 -22.05 -5.73
C GLN A 57 30.32 -22.24 -6.54
N GLY A 58 31.50 -22.01 -5.94
CA GLY A 58 32.79 -22.18 -6.61
C GLY A 58 32.95 -21.22 -7.80
N SER A 59 33.53 -21.71 -8.90
CA SER A 59 33.84 -20.92 -10.09
C SER A 59 32.66 -20.69 -11.04
N GLN A 60 31.42 -20.87 -10.57
CA GLN A 60 30.23 -20.57 -11.36
C GLN A 60 30.14 -19.06 -11.68
N PRO A 61 29.41 -18.67 -12.73
CA PRO A 61 29.19 -17.27 -13.05
C PRO A 61 28.63 -16.50 -11.86
N LYS A 62 29.18 -15.32 -11.60
CA LYS A 62 28.70 -14.43 -10.54
C LYS A 62 27.72 -13.43 -11.17
N MET A 63 26.63 -13.13 -10.48
CA MET A 63 25.60 -12.20 -10.96
C MET A 63 24.98 -11.43 -9.80
N VAL A 64 24.77 -10.13 -10.01
CA VAL A 64 23.96 -9.27 -9.14
C VAL A 64 22.53 -9.30 -9.67
N MET A 65 21.63 -9.95 -8.95
CA MET A 65 20.25 -10.13 -9.38
C MET A 65 19.33 -9.03 -8.87
N GLU A 66 19.69 -8.35 -7.78
CA GLU A 66 19.04 -7.10 -7.42
C GLU A 66 20.12 -6.09 -7.04
N TYR A 67 20.23 -5.04 -7.85
CA TYR A 67 20.93 -3.84 -7.44
C TYR A 67 19.92 -2.75 -7.09
N TRP A 68 19.83 -2.46 -5.79
CA TRP A 68 18.87 -1.48 -5.27
C TRP A 68 19.35 -0.05 -5.54
N THR A 69 18.91 0.55 -6.65
CA THR A 69 19.28 1.92 -7.06
C THR A 69 18.51 3.03 -6.33
N GLY A 70 17.77 2.66 -5.31
CA GLY A 70 16.92 3.50 -4.49
C GLY A 70 16.37 2.67 -3.34
N TRP A 71 15.32 3.18 -2.70
CA TRP A 71 14.57 2.46 -1.68
C TRP A 71 13.12 2.95 -1.67
N PHE A 72 12.23 2.17 -1.08
CA PHE A 72 10.83 2.53 -0.92
C PHE A 72 10.61 3.44 0.30
N ASP A 73 9.56 4.26 0.24
CA ASP A 73 9.17 5.13 1.34
C ASP A 73 8.25 4.44 2.36
N SER A 74 8.13 5.07 3.53
CA SER A 74 7.12 4.73 4.53
C SER A 74 6.33 5.96 4.93
N TRP A 75 5.05 5.79 5.27
CA TRP A 75 4.20 6.89 5.70
C TRP A 75 4.80 7.66 6.88
N GLY A 76 4.94 8.98 6.73
CA GLY A 76 5.54 9.87 7.73
C GLY A 76 7.06 9.86 7.80
N GLY A 77 7.73 9.04 6.98
CA GLY A 77 9.18 9.07 6.78
C GLY A 77 9.61 10.07 5.70
N PRO A 78 10.92 10.35 5.59
CA PRO A 78 11.46 11.13 4.48
C PRO A 78 11.41 10.34 3.16
N HIS A 79 11.35 11.06 2.04
CA HIS A 79 11.50 10.47 0.72
C HIS A 79 12.94 10.00 0.50
N TYR A 80 13.13 8.74 0.10
CA TYR A 80 14.45 8.16 -0.08
C TYR A 80 14.99 8.40 -1.49
N ILE A 81 16.15 9.06 -1.58
CA ILE A 81 16.87 9.31 -2.84
C ILE A 81 18.31 8.79 -2.70
N LEU A 82 18.74 7.97 -3.65
CA LEU A 82 20.13 7.56 -3.82
C LEU A 82 20.79 8.38 -4.94
N ASP A 83 21.98 8.92 -4.68
CA ASP A 83 22.67 9.79 -5.63
C ASP A 83 23.06 9.07 -6.92
N SER A 84 22.87 9.74 -8.05
CA SER A 84 23.15 9.16 -9.37
C SER A 84 24.63 8.84 -9.60
N SER A 85 25.56 9.51 -8.91
CA SER A 85 26.99 9.23 -8.99
C SER A 85 27.38 8.02 -8.15
N GLU A 86 26.76 7.85 -6.98
CA GLU A 86 26.92 6.64 -6.16
C GLU A 86 26.41 5.40 -6.89
N VAL A 87 25.27 5.56 -7.57
CA VAL A 87 24.72 4.53 -8.47
C VAL A 87 25.74 4.18 -9.55
N LEU A 88 26.24 5.17 -10.28
CA LEU A 88 27.20 4.94 -11.36
C LEU A 88 28.50 4.28 -10.85
N ASN A 89 29.00 4.66 -9.67
CA ASN A 89 30.21 4.08 -9.09
C ASN A 89 30.03 2.58 -8.79
N THR A 90 28.92 2.21 -8.17
CA THR A 90 28.63 0.82 -7.84
C THR A 90 28.46 -0.01 -9.11
N VAL A 91 27.73 0.51 -10.09
CA VAL A 91 27.54 -0.12 -11.40
C VAL A 91 28.87 -0.33 -12.13
N SER A 92 29.72 0.69 -12.14
CA SER A 92 31.02 0.61 -12.77
C SER A 92 31.87 -0.49 -12.12
N ALA A 93 31.81 -0.63 -10.79
CA ALA A 93 32.48 -1.72 -10.08
C ALA A 93 31.92 -3.10 -10.47
N ILE A 94 30.60 -3.25 -10.54
CA ILE A 94 29.93 -4.52 -10.93
C ILE A 94 30.33 -4.93 -12.35
N VAL A 95 30.32 -3.99 -13.29
CA VAL A 95 30.69 -4.25 -14.70
C VAL A 95 32.18 -4.51 -14.86
N ASN A 96 33.04 -3.81 -14.13
CA ASN A 96 34.49 -4.08 -14.12
C ASN A 96 34.82 -5.49 -13.60
N ASP A 97 34.00 -6.01 -12.67
CA ASP A 97 34.07 -7.40 -12.20
C ASP A 97 33.38 -8.40 -13.16
N ALA A 98 32.95 -7.94 -14.34
CA ALA A 98 32.26 -8.70 -15.38
C ALA A 98 30.97 -9.41 -14.91
N LEU A 99 30.26 -8.78 -13.97
CA LEU A 99 29.03 -9.33 -13.40
C LEU A 99 27.80 -8.81 -14.18
N PRO A 100 26.88 -9.70 -14.60
CA PRO A 100 25.55 -9.27 -15.04
C PRO A 100 24.80 -8.64 -13.86
N ILE A 101 23.97 -7.64 -14.17
CA ILE A 101 23.21 -6.85 -13.20
C ILE A 101 21.76 -6.68 -13.63
N TYR A 102 20.83 -6.78 -12.69
CA TYR A 102 19.45 -6.38 -12.87
C TYR A 102 19.13 -5.18 -11.97
N TYR A 103 18.52 -4.15 -12.57
CA TYR A 103 18.35 -2.83 -11.98
C TYR A 103 16.96 -2.60 -11.40
N ASP A 104 16.93 -1.85 -10.31
CA ASP A 104 15.73 -1.16 -9.83
C ASP A 104 15.47 0.15 -10.61
N ALA A 105 14.42 0.88 -10.27
CA ALA A 105 13.89 1.99 -11.05
C ALA A 105 14.90 3.11 -11.36
N VAL A 106 15.11 3.37 -12.65
CA VAL A 106 15.89 4.50 -13.20
C VAL A 106 15.00 5.57 -13.86
N LEU A 107 13.71 5.29 -13.96
CA LEU A 107 12.68 6.21 -14.45
C LEU A 107 11.81 6.69 -13.27
N THR A 108 11.13 7.82 -13.44
CA THR A 108 10.08 8.24 -12.49
C THR A 108 8.87 7.30 -12.56
N GLU A 109 7.93 7.43 -11.63
CA GLU A 109 6.65 6.68 -11.66
C GLU A 109 5.88 6.93 -12.97
N ALA A 110 5.97 8.14 -13.53
CA ALA A 110 5.37 8.51 -14.81
C ALA A 110 6.26 8.20 -16.03
N GLY A 111 7.34 7.44 -15.85
CA GLY A 111 8.23 6.99 -16.92
C GLY A 111 9.22 8.04 -17.42
N ASP A 112 9.39 9.18 -16.74
CA ASP A 112 10.33 10.22 -17.16
C ASP A 112 11.78 9.79 -16.92
N TYR A 113 12.68 10.24 -17.80
CA TYR A 113 14.11 10.00 -17.67
C TYR A 113 14.69 10.80 -16.50
N THR A 114 15.42 10.11 -15.63
CA THR A 114 16.11 10.73 -14.48
C THR A 114 17.59 10.97 -14.75
N ALA A 115 18.26 11.73 -13.89
CA ALA A 115 19.73 11.84 -13.91
C ALA A 115 20.43 10.46 -13.83
N LYS A 116 19.84 9.48 -13.11
CA LYS A 116 20.35 8.10 -13.06
C LYS A 116 20.27 7.45 -14.44
N TYR A 117 19.12 7.59 -15.12
CA TYR A 117 18.94 7.05 -16.48
C TYR A 117 20.00 7.60 -17.43
N THR A 118 20.19 8.92 -17.46
CA THR A 118 21.15 9.56 -18.37
C THR A 118 22.57 9.07 -18.12
N LYS A 119 23.03 9.09 -16.85
CA LYS A 119 24.37 8.62 -16.50
C LYS A 119 24.60 7.15 -16.85
N LEU A 120 23.63 6.29 -16.56
CA LEU A 120 23.74 4.86 -16.88
C LEU A 120 23.71 4.61 -18.39
N ARG A 121 22.87 5.33 -19.12
CA ARG A 121 22.80 5.24 -20.59
C ARG A 121 24.11 5.68 -21.24
N GLU A 122 24.71 6.78 -20.78
CA GLU A 122 26.02 7.23 -21.24
C GLU A 122 27.11 6.20 -20.94
N PHE A 123 27.13 5.66 -19.71
CA PHE A 123 28.08 4.64 -19.30
C PHE A 123 27.98 3.38 -20.16
N PHE A 124 26.78 2.79 -20.29
CA PHE A 124 26.57 1.62 -21.14
C PHE A 124 26.81 1.92 -22.62
N GLY A 125 26.49 3.14 -23.08
CA GLY A 125 26.77 3.59 -24.43
C GLY A 125 28.27 3.65 -24.75
N SER A 126 29.11 4.02 -23.77
CA SER A 126 30.57 4.03 -23.92
C SER A 126 31.18 2.63 -24.10
N MET A 127 30.49 1.61 -23.59
CA MET A 127 30.91 0.21 -23.68
C MET A 127 30.23 -0.53 -24.84
N ALA A 128 29.12 0.01 -25.34
CA ALA A 128 28.38 -0.59 -26.43
C ALA A 128 29.21 -0.51 -27.72
N GLY A 129 29.43 -1.66 -28.37
CA GLY A 129 30.06 -1.72 -29.69
C GLY A 129 29.20 -1.13 -30.83
N ALA A 130 28.03 -0.58 -30.50
CA ALA A 130 27.09 0.05 -31.43
C ALA A 130 26.31 1.17 -30.72
N PRO A 131 25.78 2.16 -31.46
CA PRO A 131 24.93 3.20 -30.89
C PRO A 131 23.70 2.62 -30.19
N LEU A 132 23.40 3.13 -28.99
CA LEU A 132 22.18 2.76 -28.28
C LEU A 132 20.94 3.25 -29.01
N PRO A 133 19.82 2.51 -28.97
CA PRO A 133 18.56 2.93 -29.61
C PRO A 133 18.06 4.24 -29.02
N VAL A 134 17.51 5.11 -29.85
CA VAL A 134 16.96 6.41 -29.43
C VAL A 134 15.89 6.19 -28.35
N PRO A 135 15.93 6.92 -27.22
CA PRO A 135 14.88 6.83 -26.21
C PRO A 135 13.51 7.25 -26.79
N PRO A 136 12.41 6.55 -26.45
CA PRO A 136 11.07 7.00 -26.81
C PRO A 136 10.75 8.42 -26.33
N ASP A 137 9.84 9.10 -27.04
CA ASP A 137 9.31 10.39 -26.60
C ASP A 137 8.53 10.25 -25.30
N LEU A 138 8.64 11.24 -24.42
CA LEU A 138 7.91 11.28 -23.16
C LEU A 138 6.42 11.55 -23.41
N LEU A 139 5.58 10.86 -22.63
CA LEU A 139 4.16 11.13 -22.65
C LEU A 139 3.88 12.47 -21.96
N PRO A 140 3.07 13.35 -22.57
CA PRO A 140 2.71 14.63 -21.97
C PRO A 140 1.88 14.41 -20.72
N LYS A 141 2.12 15.29 -19.74
CA LYS A 141 1.37 15.41 -18.49
C LYS A 141 0.57 16.70 -18.51
N THR A 142 -0.56 16.71 -17.80
CA THR A 142 -1.42 17.90 -17.74
C THR A 142 -2.04 18.08 -16.36
N ALA A 143 -2.31 19.34 -16.02
CA ALA A 143 -3.17 19.71 -14.91
C ALA A 143 -4.60 19.88 -15.45
N TYR A 144 -5.53 19.05 -14.98
CA TYR A 144 -6.94 19.23 -15.28
C TYR A 144 -7.61 20.21 -14.34
N ASP A 145 -8.78 20.72 -14.74
CA ASP A 145 -9.60 21.56 -13.89
C ASP A 145 -9.92 20.86 -12.56
N PRO A 146 -9.85 21.58 -11.42
CA PRO A 146 -10.18 21.01 -10.13
C PRO A 146 -11.62 20.51 -10.07
N VAL A 147 -11.81 19.38 -9.38
CA VAL A 147 -13.14 18.78 -9.20
C VAL A 147 -13.63 19.04 -7.79
N THR A 148 -14.78 19.71 -7.67
CA THR A 148 -15.51 19.83 -6.42
C THR A 148 -16.56 18.71 -6.36
N PRO A 149 -16.44 17.72 -5.45
CA PRO A 149 -17.46 16.70 -5.32
C PRO A 149 -18.82 17.31 -4.99
N ALA A 150 -19.83 16.98 -5.79
CA ALA A 150 -21.18 17.55 -5.65
C ALA A 150 -22.11 16.62 -4.85
N PHE A 151 -21.75 15.34 -4.75
CA PHE A 151 -22.58 14.33 -4.10
C PHE A 151 -21.78 13.46 -3.14
N TYR A 152 -22.46 12.87 -2.18
CA TYR A 152 -21.88 11.93 -1.25
C TYR A 152 -22.82 10.78 -0.87
N VAL A 153 -22.23 9.69 -0.39
CA VAL A 153 -22.91 8.61 0.32
C VAL A 153 -22.19 8.42 1.64
N SER A 154 -22.88 8.62 2.76
CA SER A 154 -22.27 8.33 4.08
C SER A 154 -22.00 6.83 4.21
N LEU A 155 -20.95 6.44 4.92
CA LEU A 155 -20.69 5.02 5.19
C LEU A 155 -21.89 4.36 5.88
N TRP A 156 -22.59 5.09 6.75
CA TRP A 156 -23.75 4.60 7.50
C TRP A 156 -24.95 4.32 6.59
N ASP A 157 -25.21 5.19 5.62
CA ASP A 157 -26.22 4.95 4.60
C ASP A 157 -25.81 3.78 3.70
N ALA A 158 -24.51 3.71 3.35
CA ALA A 158 -23.96 2.67 2.49
C ALA A 158 -24.22 1.26 3.03
N LEU A 159 -24.19 1.06 4.36
CA LEU A 159 -24.47 -0.23 5.00
C LEU A 159 -25.82 -0.83 4.59
N ASN A 160 -26.82 0.01 4.29
CA ASN A 160 -28.15 -0.46 3.87
C ASN A 160 -28.17 -1.03 2.44
N PHE A 161 -27.11 -0.79 1.67
CA PHE A 161 -26.96 -1.23 0.29
C PHE A 161 -25.94 -2.37 0.14
N LEU A 162 -25.30 -2.78 1.24
CA LEU A 162 -24.34 -3.88 1.26
C LEU A 162 -25.06 -5.23 1.37
N GLU A 163 -24.31 -6.29 1.11
CA GLU A 163 -24.73 -7.63 1.51
C GLU A 163 -24.95 -7.71 3.03
N LEU A 164 -25.74 -8.69 3.44
CA LEU A 164 -26.03 -8.92 4.85
C LEU A 164 -24.72 -9.09 5.63
N PRO A 165 -24.60 -8.46 6.82
CA PRO A 165 -23.39 -8.59 7.62
C PRO A 165 -23.21 -10.02 8.08
N VAL A 166 -21.95 -10.43 8.24
CA VAL A 166 -21.62 -11.67 8.95
C VAL A 166 -21.94 -11.48 10.42
N THR A 167 -22.80 -12.33 10.97
CA THR A 167 -23.08 -12.34 12.41
C THR A 167 -22.20 -13.35 13.13
N SER A 168 -21.59 -12.96 14.25
CA SER A 168 -20.72 -13.83 15.04
C SER A 168 -20.81 -13.51 16.54
N GLU A 169 -20.66 -14.50 17.40
CA GLU A 169 -20.60 -14.29 18.86
C GLU A 169 -19.34 -13.52 19.28
N HIS A 170 -18.26 -13.63 18.51
CA HIS A 170 -16.97 -12.97 18.76
C HIS A 170 -16.50 -12.21 17.52
N PRO A 171 -15.62 -11.20 17.66
CA PRO A 171 -14.99 -10.58 16.50
C PRO A 171 -14.23 -11.63 15.67
N VAL A 172 -14.29 -11.50 14.35
CA VAL A 172 -13.57 -12.35 13.39
C VAL A 172 -12.66 -11.45 12.55
N ASN A 173 -11.38 -11.78 12.46
CA ASN A 173 -10.45 -11.05 11.59
C ASN A 173 -10.87 -11.18 10.11
N MET A 174 -10.41 -10.25 9.27
CA MET A 174 -10.96 -10.08 7.93
C MET A 174 -10.73 -11.32 7.04
N GLU A 175 -9.62 -12.05 7.21
CA GLU A 175 -9.29 -13.24 6.44
C GLU A 175 -10.13 -14.48 6.81
N ASN A 176 -10.64 -14.55 8.03
CA ASN A 176 -11.44 -15.67 8.51
C ASN A 176 -12.95 -15.45 8.35
N LEU A 177 -13.37 -14.36 7.69
CA LEU A 177 -14.77 -14.14 7.38
C LEU A 177 -15.27 -15.21 6.39
N PRO A 178 -16.49 -15.77 6.59
CA PRO A 178 -17.07 -16.77 5.69
C PRO A 178 -17.67 -16.12 4.43
N ILE A 179 -16.85 -15.36 3.71
CA ILE A 179 -17.19 -14.65 2.47
C ILE A 179 -16.23 -15.08 1.35
N ASN A 180 -16.49 -14.62 0.12
CA ASN A 180 -15.60 -14.86 -1.03
C ASN A 180 -15.25 -16.34 -1.25
N GLY A 181 -16.24 -17.23 -1.12
CA GLY A 181 -16.01 -18.68 -1.27
C GLY A 181 -15.10 -19.29 -0.20
N GLY A 182 -14.97 -18.64 0.96
CA GLY A 182 -14.15 -19.12 2.09
C GLY A 182 -12.73 -18.53 2.14
N SER A 183 -12.36 -17.63 1.22
CA SER A 183 -11.06 -16.94 1.28
C SER A 183 -11.06 -15.72 2.21
N GLY A 184 -12.22 -15.31 2.72
CA GLY A 184 -12.38 -14.10 3.53
C GLY A 184 -12.14 -12.82 2.74
N GLN A 185 -11.97 -11.72 3.47
CA GLN A 185 -11.70 -10.39 2.93
C GLN A 185 -10.20 -10.15 2.76
N SER A 186 -9.80 -9.67 1.58
CA SER A 186 -8.38 -9.45 1.27
C SER A 186 -7.89 -8.04 1.60
N PHE A 187 -8.68 -7.00 1.28
CA PHE A 187 -8.29 -5.59 1.32
C PHE A 187 -9.41 -4.68 1.82
N GLY A 188 -9.10 -3.40 2.00
CA GLY A 188 -10.08 -2.36 2.33
C GLY A 188 -10.32 -2.24 3.83
N TYR A 189 -11.57 -2.04 4.21
CA TYR A 189 -12.00 -1.81 5.58
C TYR A 189 -12.91 -2.92 6.08
N THR A 190 -12.93 -3.15 7.39
CA THR A 190 -13.90 -4.04 8.05
C THR A 190 -14.58 -3.28 9.17
N LEU A 191 -15.91 -3.20 9.14
CA LEU A 191 -16.70 -2.56 10.19
C LEU A 191 -17.24 -3.63 11.15
N TYR A 192 -16.93 -3.48 12.43
CA TYR A 192 -17.45 -4.31 13.51
C TYR A 192 -18.50 -3.54 14.29
N GLU A 193 -19.71 -4.07 14.39
CA GLU A 193 -20.83 -3.46 15.09
C GLU A 193 -21.36 -4.39 16.19
N THR A 194 -21.55 -3.86 17.40
CA THR A 194 -22.24 -4.55 18.50
C THR A 194 -23.05 -3.54 19.33
N THR A 195 -23.83 -4.01 20.29
CA THR A 195 -24.60 -3.16 21.21
C THR A 195 -24.03 -3.22 22.61
N ILE A 196 -23.91 -2.05 23.25
CA ILE A 196 -23.47 -1.91 24.65
C ILE A 196 -24.55 -1.19 25.46
N THR A 197 -24.57 -1.44 26.77
CA THR A 197 -25.47 -0.77 27.73
C THR A 197 -24.72 -0.15 28.90
N ALA A 198 -23.39 -0.24 28.89
CA ALA A 198 -22.52 0.23 29.95
C ALA A 198 -21.49 1.23 29.41
N SER A 199 -21.02 2.09 30.30
CA SER A 199 -19.94 3.05 30.05
C SER A 199 -18.62 2.50 30.61
N GLY A 200 -17.49 3.12 30.29
CA GLY A 200 -16.20 2.74 30.87
C GLY A 200 -15.08 2.63 29.85
N VAL A 201 -14.19 1.65 30.01
CA VAL A 201 -13.00 1.52 29.14
C VAL A 201 -13.20 0.40 28.14
N LEU A 202 -13.21 0.77 26.85
CA LEU A 202 -13.15 -0.16 25.74
C LEU A 202 -11.69 -0.53 25.47
N THR A 203 -11.40 -1.82 25.37
CA THR A 203 -10.09 -2.36 25.00
C THR A 203 -10.22 -3.26 23.79
N ALA A 204 -9.45 -3.00 22.74
CA ALA A 204 -9.41 -3.83 21.54
C ALA A 204 -8.01 -3.81 20.91
N LEU A 205 -7.61 -4.94 20.33
CA LEU A 205 -6.44 -5.03 19.47
C LEU A 205 -6.90 -4.95 18.02
N VAL A 206 -6.50 -3.89 17.32
CA VAL A 206 -6.82 -3.68 15.91
C VAL A 206 -5.56 -3.80 15.08
N ARG A 207 -5.73 -4.24 13.84
CA ARG A 207 -4.69 -4.18 12.81
C ARG A 207 -5.29 -3.67 11.50
N ASP A 208 -4.92 -2.48 11.02
CA ASP A 208 -3.80 -1.64 11.51
C ASP A 208 -4.27 -0.44 12.33
N ARG A 209 -5.35 0.19 11.89
CA ARG A 209 -5.94 1.36 12.54
C ARG A 209 -7.45 1.21 12.65
N GLY A 210 -8.01 1.49 13.81
CA GLY A 210 -9.43 1.33 14.10
C GLY A 210 -10.08 2.62 14.58
N GLN A 211 -11.11 3.12 13.90
CA GLN A 211 -11.89 4.26 14.36
C GLN A 211 -13.10 3.78 15.17
N VAL A 212 -13.27 4.32 16.37
CA VAL A 212 -14.35 3.92 17.29
C VAL A 212 -15.46 4.96 17.27
N PHE A 213 -16.70 4.51 17.09
CA PHE A 213 -17.89 5.34 17.10
C PHE A 213 -18.94 4.80 18.07
N LEU A 214 -19.67 5.70 18.71
CA LEU A 214 -20.95 5.40 19.36
C LEU A 214 -22.06 5.95 18.50
N ASN A 215 -22.93 5.07 18.02
CA ASN A 215 -23.83 5.34 16.92
C ASN A 215 -23.02 5.89 15.74
N THR A 216 -23.19 7.17 15.40
CA THR A 216 -22.44 7.87 14.35
C THR A 216 -21.37 8.83 14.89
N PHE A 217 -21.26 8.97 16.22
CA PHE A 217 -20.36 9.92 16.86
C PHE A 217 -18.97 9.32 17.08
N PHE A 218 -17.94 9.96 16.53
CA PHE A 218 -16.55 9.53 16.66
C PHE A 218 -16.00 9.76 18.06
N LEU A 219 -15.41 8.72 18.66
CA LEU A 219 -14.77 8.79 19.98
C LEU A 219 -13.24 8.88 19.92
N GLY A 220 -12.63 8.27 18.91
CA GLY A 220 -11.18 8.22 18.79
C GLY A 220 -10.68 7.05 17.98
N THR A 221 -9.35 7.00 17.82
CA THR A 221 -8.65 5.93 17.10
C THR A 221 -7.95 4.95 18.03
N LEU A 222 -7.87 3.72 17.56
CA LEU A 222 -7.06 2.62 18.04
C LEU A 222 -5.98 2.30 17.01
N ASP A 223 -4.81 1.89 17.47
CA ASP A 223 -3.69 1.43 16.64
C ASP A 223 -2.79 0.48 17.45
N TYR A 224 -1.60 0.17 16.93
CA TYR A 224 -0.61 -0.67 17.62
C TYR A 224 -0.20 -0.17 19.01
N LYS A 225 -0.19 1.15 19.24
CA LYS A 225 0.19 1.80 20.50
C LYS A 225 -1.02 2.06 21.38
N LYS A 226 -2.10 2.58 20.82
CA LYS A 226 -3.32 2.94 21.54
C LYS A 226 -4.38 1.85 21.41
N LYS A 227 -4.56 1.09 22.49
CA LYS A 227 -5.46 -0.08 22.53
C LYS A 227 -6.76 0.17 23.31
N THR A 228 -6.92 1.37 23.87
CA THR A 228 -8.04 1.72 24.73
C THR A 228 -8.71 3.02 24.33
N ILE A 229 -10.04 3.07 24.53
CA ILE A 229 -10.89 4.25 24.35
C ILE A 229 -11.86 4.34 25.52
N VAL A 230 -12.07 5.55 26.05
CA VAL A 230 -13.10 5.80 27.07
C VAL A 230 -14.45 5.93 26.39
N ILE A 231 -15.39 5.07 26.78
CA ILE A 231 -16.80 5.13 26.43
C ILE A 231 -17.49 6.08 27.42
N PRO A 232 -18.01 7.24 26.97
CA PRO A 232 -18.73 8.18 27.82
C PRO A 232 -20.02 7.56 28.36
N THR A 233 -20.70 8.29 29.24
CA THR A 233 -21.98 7.86 29.80
C THR A 233 -22.98 7.55 28.70
N VAL A 234 -23.40 6.29 28.59
CA VAL A 234 -24.43 5.83 27.66
C VAL A 234 -25.77 5.64 28.38
N GLN A 235 -26.86 5.96 27.70
CA GLN A 235 -28.21 5.70 28.18
C GLN A 235 -28.84 4.60 27.32
N GLY A 236 -29.20 3.48 27.95
CA GLY A 236 -29.83 2.35 27.27
C GLY A 236 -28.92 1.64 26.26
N PHE A 237 -29.54 0.97 25.28
CA PHE A 237 -28.83 0.24 24.23
C PHE A 237 -28.23 1.23 23.23
N THR A 238 -26.90 1.22 23.14
CA THR A 238 -26.13 2.07 22.22
C THR A 238 -25.34 1.21 21.25
N THR A 239 -25.28 1.62 19.99
CA THR A 239 -24.51 0.90 18.98
C THR A 239 -23.03 1.29 19.07
N LEU A 240 -22.16 0.32 19.34
CA LEU A 240 -20.71 0.49 19.26
C LEU A 240 -20.22 0.05 17.88
N ARG A 241 -19.43 0.88 17.22
CA ARG A 241 -18.83 0.59 15.91
C ARG A 241 -17.32 0.76 15.96
N ILE A 242 -16.60 -0.17 15.33
CA ILE A 242 -15.16 -0.11 15.15
C ILE A 242 -14.88 -0.32 13.65
N LEU A 243 -14.52 0.76 12.95
CA LEU A 243 -14.12 0.72 11.54
C LEU A 243 -12.62 0.48 11.46
N VAL A 244 -12.20 -0.71 11.04
CA VAL A 244 -10.78 -1.09 10.96
C VAL A 244 -10.27 -1.03 9.53
N GLU A 245 -9.19 -0.30 9.33
CA GLU A 245 -8.45 -0.17 8.08
C GLU A 245 -7.34 -1.21 7.99
N ASN A 246 -7.23 -1.88 6.84
CA ASN A 246 -6.04 -2.67 6.47
C ASN A 246 -5.08 -1.78 5.66
N CYS A 247 -3.97 -1.37 6.26
CA CYS A 247 -2.95 -0.51 5.65
C CYS A 247 -1.85 -1.31 4.90
N GLY A 248 -2.08 -2.61 4.67
CA GLY A 248 -1.14 -3.51 4.00
C GLY A 248 -0.50 -4.52 4.95
N ARG A 249 -0.37 -5.77 4.49
CA ARG A 249 0.32 -6.83 5.26
C ARG A 249 1.83 -6.65 5.14
N VAL A 250 2.55 -6.94 6.22
CA VAL A 250 4.02 -7.01 6.16
C VAL A 250 4.44 -8.03 5.12
N ASN A 251 5.42 -7.66 4.29
CA ASN A 251 5.91 -8.43 3.15
C ASN A 251 7.32 -9.02 3.36
N TYR A 252 7.96 -8.77 4.50
CA TYR A 252 9.31 -9.24 4.81
C TYR A 252 9.48 -9.54 6.31
N GLY A 253 10.23 -10.60 6.64
CA GLY A 253 10.58 -11.01 8.01
C GLY A 253 9.66 -12.07 8.64
N ASP A 254 9.91 -12.39 9.91
CA ASP A 254 9.31 -13.56 10.59
C ASP A 254 7.84 -13.38 11.00
N ASN A 255 7.31 -12.17 10.86
CA ASN A 255 5.95 -11.83 11.31
C ASN A 255 4.91 -11.88 10.19
N ILE A 256 5.27 -12.32 8.97
CA ILE A 256 4.37 -12.40 7.80
C ILE A 256 3.14 -13.27 8.11
N ASP A 257 3.33 -14.43 8.74
CA ASP A 257 2.23 -15.34 9.09
C ASP A 257 1.27 -14.76 10.14
N GLN A 258 1.75 -13.79 10.91
CA GLN A 258 0.97 -13.14 11.95
C GLN A 258 0.14 -11.96 11.41
N GLN A 259 0.21 -11.62 10.13
CA GLN A 259 -0.44 -10.44 9.53
C GLN A 259 -1.95 -10.59 9.27
N ARG A 260 -2.70 -11.20 10.19
CA ARG A 260 -4.17 -11.12 10.19
C ARG A 260 -4.61 -9.69 10.49
N LYS A 261 -5.63 -9.20 9.78
CA LYS A 261 -6.09 -7.81 9.78
C LYS A 261 -7.53 -7.70 10.29
N GLY A 262 -7.95 -6.51 10.70
CA GLY A 262 -9.21 -6.31 11.43
C GLY A 262 -8.99 -6.35 12.95
N ILE A 263 -9.96 -6.89 13.70
CA ILE A 263 -9.82 -7.08 15.16
C ILE A 263 -9.12 -8.40 15.47
N ILE A 264 -8.12 -8.35 16.35
CA ILE A 264 -7.32 -9.50 16.78
C ILE A 264 -7.76 -9.95 18.17
N GLY A 265 -8.49 -11.06 18.24
CA GLY A 265 -9.06 -11.59 19.48
C GLY A 265 -10.36 -10.89 19.87
N ASN A 266 -10.66 -10.84 21.16
CA ASN A 266 -11.90 -10.25 21.67
C ASN A 266 -11.79 -8.73 21.87
N VAL A 267 -12.95 -8.08 21.90
CA VAL A 267 -13.12 -6.70 22.36
C VAL A 267 -13.69 -6.73 23.77
N TYR A 268 -13.17 -5.91 24.66
CA TYR A 268 -13.58 -5.87 26.06
C TYR A 268 -14.13 -4.49 26.43
N LEU A 269 -15.16 -4.47 27.29
CA LEU A 269 -15.63 -3.28 27.98
C LEU A 269 -15.58 -3.54 29.48
N ASN A 270 -14.78 -2.77 30.21
CA ASN A 270 -14.50 -3.01 31.65
C ASN A 270 -14.12 -4.48 31.91
N ASP A 271 -13.16 -4.99 31.13
CA ASP A 271 -12.64 -6.36 31.19
C ASP A 271 -13.66 -7.47 30.89
N SER A 272 -14.89 -7.12 30.53
CA SER A 272 -15.92 -8.08 30.10
C SER A 272 -15.94 -8.18 28.57
N PRO A 273 -15.85 -9.40 27.98
CA PRO A 273 -15.84 -9.56 26.53
C PRO A 273 -17.20 -9.18 25.93
N LEU A 274 -17.17 -8.32 24.93
CA LEU A 274 -18.34 -8.00 24.10
C LEU A 274 -18.65 -9.17 23.15
N LYS A 275 -19.92 -9.30 22.79
CA LYS A 275 -20.44 -10.39 21.97
C LYS A 275 -21.39 -9.89 20.88
N LYS A 276 -21.91 -10.81 20.07
CA LYS A 276 -22.98 -10.57 19.08
C LYS A 276 -22.61 -9.47 18.07
N PHE A 277 -21.48 -9.68 17.40
CA PHE A 277 -20.99 -8.79 16.37
C PHE A 277 -21.74 -8.98 15.06
N LYS A 278 -22.07 -7.87 14.41
CA LYS A 278 -22.32 -7.77 12.97
C LYS A 278 -21.05 -7.23 12.32
N ILE A 279 -20.55 -7.92 11.30
CA ILE A 279 -19.29 -7.60 10.64
C ILE A 279 -19.56 -7.33 9.17
N TYR A 280 -19.24 -6.13 8.72
CA TYR A 280 -19.41 -5.70 7.33
C TYR A 280 -18.05 -5.67 6.62
N SER A 281 -17.98 -6.34 5.48
CA SER A 281 -16.82 -6.30 4.60
C SER A 281 -16.94 -5.11 3.64
N LEU A 282 -15.92 -4.24 3.63
CA LEU A 282 -15.84 -3.06 2.79
C LEU A 282 -14.60 -3.18 1.91
N GLU A 283 -14.69 -3.99 0.84
CA GLU A 283 -13.54 -4.31 -0.04
C GLU A 283 -13.04 -3.11 -0.86
N MET A 284 -13.89 -2.08 -1.01
CA MET A 284 -13.62 -0.85 -1.75
C MET A 284 -13.20 -1.05 -3.21
N ASP A 285 -13.40 -2.24 -3.77
CA ASP A 285 -13.08 -2.55 -5.16
C ASP A 285 -14.12 -1.96 -6.11
N ARG A 286 -13.90 -2.12 -7.42
CA ARG A 286 -14.81 -1.58 -8.43
C ARG A 286 -16.23 -2.13 -8.26
N SER A 287 -16.35 -3.43 -7.98
CA SER A 287 -17.60 -4.16 -7.74
C SER A 287 -18.40 -3.55 -6.60
N PHE A 288 -17.71 -3.25 -5.49
CA PHE A 288 -18.26 -2.60 -4.31
C PHE A 288 -18.76 -1.19 -4.63
N LEU A 289 -17.95 -0.36 -5.29
CA LEU A 289 -18.31 1.02 -5.62
C LEU A 289 -19.48 1.10 -6.61
N GLN A 290 -19.59 0.15 -7.54
CA GLN A 290 -20.70 0.07 -8.50
C GLN A 290 -22.06 -0.20 -7.85
N ARG A 291 -22.10 -0.58 -6.56
CA ARG A 291 -23.36 -0.70 -5.80
C ARG A 291 -24.01 0.66 -5.56
N PHE A 292 -23.27 1.76 -5.62
CA PHE A 292 -23.78 3.12 -5.44
C PHE A 292 -24.37 3.68 -6.74
N THR A 293 -25.58 3.22 -7.06
CA THR A 293 -26.39 3.73 -8.18
C THR A 293 -26.77 5.21 -7.97
N ALA A 294 -27.13 5.90 -9.05
CA ALA A 294 -27.35 7.36 -9.07
C ALA A 294 -28.34 7.85 -7.99
N ASP A 295 -29.37 7.07 -7.68
CA ASP A 295 -30.40 7.36 -6.67
C ASP A 295 -29.88 7.35 -5.22
N LYS A 296 -28.72 6.75 -4.97
CA LYS A 296 -28.13 6.62 -3.63
C LYS A 296 -27.30 7.84 -3.25
N TRP A 297 -26.84 8.61 -4.24
CA TRP A 297 -26.02 9.79 -4.06
C TRP A 297 -26.85 10.98 -3.59
N LYS A 298 -26.48 11.57 -2.45
CA LYS A 298 -27.16 12.74 -1.88
C LYS A 298 -26.38 14.00 -2.23
N PRO A 299 -27.05 15.15 -2.48
CA PRO A 299 -26.36 16.42 -2.67
C PRO A 299 -25.52 16.77 -1.44
N LEU A 300 -24.29 17.20 -1.65
CA LEU A 300 -23.40 17.64 -0.58
C LEU A 300 -23.76 19.07 -0.13
N THR A 301 -24.58 19.18 0.91
CA THR A 301 -25.03 20.49 1.46
C THR A 301 -24.15 21.01 2.59
N GLU A 302 -23.54 20.10 3.35
CA GLU A 302 -22.69 20.38 4.51
C GLU A 302 -21.42 19.54 4.47
N GLU A 303 -20.41 19.91 5.26
CA GLU A 303 -19.17 19.13 5.41
C GLU A 303 -19.41 17.92 6.34
N PRO A 304 -19.43 16.68 5.82
CA PRO A 304 -19.60 15.51 6.67
C PRO A 304 -18.37 15.32 7.58
N VAL A 305 -18.65 15.13 8.86
CA VAL A 305 -17.66 14.84 9.91
C VAL A 305 -17.52 13.32 10.16
N PHE A 306 -17.94 12.51 9.20
CA PHE A 306 -18.00 11.05 9.28
C PHE A 306 -17.48 10.41 7.98
N PRO A 307 -17.12 9.10 8.00
CA PRO A 307 -16.65 8.42 6.82
C PRO A 307 -17.69 8.43 5.70
N ALA A 308 -17.28 8.80 4.49
CA ALA A 308 -18.17 8.92 3.35
C ALA A 308 -17.45 8.71 2.00
N PHE A 309 -18.24 8.34 1.00
CA PHE A 309 -17.83 8.34 -0.40
C PHE A 309 -18.28 9.65 -1.04
N PHE A 310 -17.40 10.31 -1.79
CA PHE A 310 -17.65 11.57 -2.48
C PHE A 310 -17.55 11.35 -3.98
N LEU A 311 -18.51 11.89 -4.72
CA LEU A 311 -18.58 11.77 -6.18
C LEU A 311 -18.36 13.13 -6.84
N GLY A 312 -17.35 13.18 -7.69
CA GLY A 312 -17.08 14.27 -8.62
C GLY A 312 -17.06 13.79 -10.07
N ALA A 313 -17.17 14.74 -11.00
CA ALA A 313 -17.05 14.47 -12.44
C ALA A 313 -15.88 15.30 -12.99
N LEU A 314 -14.88 14.61 -13.54
CA LEU A 314 -13.76 15.23 -14.23
C LEU A 314 -14.16 15.45 -15.69
N SER A 315 -14.06 16.70 -16.16
CA SER A 315 -14.27 17.00 -17.58
C SER A 315 -12.94 16.94 -18.32
N VAL A 316 -12.81 15.99 -19.25
CA VAL A 316 -11.66 15.87 -20.14
C VAL A 316 -12.15 16.27 -21.53
N LEU A 317 -11.79 17.48 -21.98
CA LEU A 317 -12.29 18.07 -23.23
C LEU A 317 -11.57 17.50 -24.47
N ASP A 318 -10.29 17.15 -24.33
CA ASP A 318 -9.44 16.65 -25.40
C ASP A 318 -9.03 15.19 -25.18
N SER A 319 -7.83 14.80 -25.62
CA SER A 319 -7.25 13.49 -25.34
C SER A 319 -6.84 13.38 -23.87
N PRO A 320 -7.01 12.21 -23.23
CA PRO A 320 -6.53 12.00 -21.87
C PRO A 320 -4.99 11.96 -21.84
N TYR A 321 -4.43 12.76 -20.95
CA TYR A 321 -3.02 12.79 -20.58
C TYR A 321 -2.84 12.43 -19.10
N ASP A 322 -1.61 12.01 -18.76
CA ASP A 322 -1.24 11.70 -17.39
C ASP A 322 -1.37 12.94 -16.49
N THR A 323 -1.78 12.71 -15.24
CA THR A 323 -1.98 13.75 -14.23
C THR A 323 -1.78 13.14 -12.85
N PHE A 324 -1.58 13.99 -11.85
CA PHE A 324 -1.43 13.57 -10.46
C PHE A 324 -2.52 14.20 -9.61
N VAL A 325 -3.18 13.38 -8.79
CA VAL A 325 -4.16 13.88 -7.84
C VAL A 325 -3.43 14.40 -6.62
N LYS A 326 -3.55 15.71 -6.37
CA LYS A 326 -3.03 16.32 -5.16
C LYS A 326 -4.02 16.09 -4.02
N LEU A 327 -3.61 15.23 -3.11
CA LEU A 327 -4.34 14.92 -1.88
C LEU A 327 -3.63 15.61 -0.71
N GLU A 328 -4.31 16.49 0.02
CA GLU A 328 -3.75 17.00 1.27
C GLU A 328 -3.91 15.96 2.39
N VAL A 329 -2.88 15.86 3.23
CA VAL A 329 -2.93 15.02 4.42
C VAL A 329 -3.87 15.68 5.43
N CYS A 330 -4.85 14.93 5.93
CA CYS A 330 -5.67 15.37 7.06
C CYS A 330 -4.80 15.64 8.29
N ILE A 331 -4.56 16.92 8.58
CA ILE A 331 -3.97 17.34 9.85
C ILE A 331 -5.14 17.51 10.84
N PRO A 332 -5.33 16.65 11.85
CA PRO A 332 -6.28 16.94 12.90
C PRO A 332 -5.75 18.13 13.70
N HIS A 333 -6.64 19.07 14.02
CA HIS A 333 -6.40 20.05 15.06
C HIS A 333 -5.94 19.31 16.33
N ARG A 334 -4.71 19.57 16.79
CA ARG A 334 -3.97 18.94 17.91
C ARG A 334 -2.84 17.94 17.55
N GLY A 335 -2.15 18.12 16.43
CA GLY A 335 -0.74 17.71 16.31
C GLY A 335 -0.45 16.21 16.21
N VAL A 336 -1.40 15.41 15.72
CA VAL A 336 -1.17 14.00 15.36
C VAL A 336 -1.38 13.88 13.86
N HIS A 337 -0.34 13.77 13.03
CA HIS A 337 -0.55 13.52 11.60
C HIS A 337 -1.26 12.18 11.42
N THR A 338 -2.53 12.22 11.00
CA THR A 338 -3.25 11.01 10.56
C THR A 338 -3.18 10.97 9.04
N ALA A 339 -2.59 9.90 8.49
CA ALA A 339 -2.77 9.60 7.08
C ALA A 339 -4.29 9.45 6.84
N CYS A 340 -4.86 10.31 6.01
CA CYS A 340 -6.17 10.04 5.44
C CYS A 340 -5.95 9.05 4.31
N ALA A 341 -6.48 7.84 4.47
CA ALA A 341 -6.47 6.89 3.39
C ALA A 341 -7.52 7.34 2.36
N HIS A 342 -7.02 7.85 1.24
CA HIS A 342 -7.86 8.16 0.10
C HIS A 342 -7.81 6.95 -0.82
N ARG A 343 -8.96 6.34 -1.11
CA ARG A 343 -9.07 5.40 -2.20
C ARG A 343 -9.76 6.08 -3.37
N LEU A 344 -8.97 6.36 -4.40
CA LEU A 344 -9.45 6.94 -5.65
C LEU A 344 -9.83 5.81 -6.61
N SER A 345 -11.02 5.90 -7.19
CA SER A 345 -11.39 5.11 -8.36
C SER A 345 -11.91 6.05 -9.44
N VAL A 346 -11.40 5.87 -10.66
CA VAL A 346 -11.87 6.58 -11.85
C VAL A 346 -12.65 5.61 -12.72
N VAL A 347 -13.92 5.91 -12.98
CA VAL A 347 -14.78 5.13 -13.88
C VAL A 347 -15.43 6.09 -14.87
N ALA A 348 -15.03 6.06 -16.14
CA ALA A 348 -15.62 6.88 -17.20
C ALA A 348 -15.72 8.38 -16.81
N SER A 349 -14.59 8.93 -16.34
CA SER A 349 -14.45 10.33 -15.87
C SER A 349 -15.19 10.69 -14.58
N LEU A 350 -15.88 9.74 -13.94
CA LEU A 350 -16.36 9.90 -12.56
C LEU A 350 -15.25 9.58 -11.58
N ILE A 351 -15.16 10.42 -10.55
CA ILE A 351 -14.17 10.32 -9.49
C ILE A 351 -14.91 10.00 -8.20
N ILE A 352 -14.62 8.83 -7.65
CA ILE A 352 -15.10 8.45 -6.32
C ILE A 352 -13.91 8.44 -5.37
N VAL A 353 -14.03 9.22 -4.30
CA VAL A 353 -13.06 9.26 -3.19
C VAL A 353 -13.75 8.81 -1.92
N PHE A 354 -13.18 7.82 -1.24
CA PHE A 354 -13.55 7.55 0.14
C PHE A 354 -12.67 8.38 1.07
N GLU A 355 -13.29 9.17 1.96
CA GLU A 355 -12.58 9.86 3.04
C GLU A 355 -13.20 9.51 4.39
N GLU A 356 -12.35 9.25 5.38
CA GLU A 356 -12.77 8.95 6.75
C GLU A 356 -13.36 10.17 7.47
N LYS A 357 -12.91 11.35 7.04
CA LYS A 357 -13.41 12.67 7.40
C LYS A 357 -13.10 13.57 6.22
N MET A 358 -14.03 14.44 5.84
CA MET A 358 -13.79 15.35 4.73
C MET A 358 -12.57 16.23 5.01
N ALA A 359 -11.51 16.04 4.23
CA ALA A 359 -10.25 16.76 4.34
C ALA A 359 -10.31 18.07 3.55
N GLN A 360 -10.88 18.00 2.34
CA GLN A 360 -10.93 19.09 1.38
C GLN A 360 -12.20 19.01 0.52
N ARG A 361 -12.73 20.17 0.12
CA ARG A 361 -13.85 20.27 -0.83
C ARG A 361 -13.44 20.19 -2.29
N ILE A 362 -12.15 20.28 -2.60
CA ILE A 362 -11.66 20.41 -3.97
C ILE A 362 -10.56 19.38 -4.18
N ILE A 363 -10.74 18.52 -5.17
CA ILE A 363 -9.74 17.58 -5.65
C ILE A 363 -8.95 18.30 -6.75
N GLN A 364 -7.65 18.49 -6.51
CA GLN A 364 -6.76 19.17 -7.46
C GLN A 364 -6.02 18.14 -8.33
N PHE A 365 -5.90 18.44 -9.63
CA PHE A 365 -5.11 17.68 -10.59
C PHE A 365 -3.93 18.54 -11.03
N VAL A 366 -2.73 17.98 -10.96
CA VAL A 366 -1.48 18.69 -11.26
C VAL A 366 -0.65 17.87 -12.27
N ASP A 367 0.25 18.53 -12.99
CA ASP A 367 1.14 17.90 -13.98
C ASP A 367 2.44 17.36 -13.37
N THR A 368 2.69 17.65 -12.10
CA THR A 368 3.93 17.29 -11.39
C THR A 368 3.59 16.62 -10.06
N PRO A 369 4.15 15.43 -9.74
CA PRO A 369 3.88 14.76 -8.48
C PRO A 369 4.58 15.46 -7.31
N ASN A 370 4.01 15.36 -6.11
CA ASN A 370 4.66 15.80 -4.87
C ASN A 370 4.99 14.57 -4.01
N LEU A 371 6.28 14.20 -3.98
CA LEU A 371 6.76 13.04 -3.22
C LEU A 371 7.51 13.43 -1.93
N GLY A 372 7.68 14.72 -1.62
CA GLY A 372 8.42 15.19 -0.45
C GLY A 372 9.18 16.50 -0.68
N GLN A 373 9.99 16.93 0.31
CA GLN A 373 10.72 18.22 0.30
C GLN A 373 11.80 18.39 -0.78
N HIS A 374 12.08 17.35 -1.55
CA HIS A 374 13.00 17.40 -2.68
C HIS A 374 12.22 17.07 -3.94
N GLU A 375 11.68 18.11 -4.59
CA GLU A 375 11.31 18.02 -6.00
C GLU A 375 12.51 17.44 -6.76
N TYR A 376 12.24 16.58 -7.76
CA TYR A 376 13.27 16.03 -8.63
C TYR A 376 14.14 17.16 -9.17
N VAL A 377 15.30 17.40 -8.55
CA VAL A 377 16.22 18.44 -9.01
C VAL A 377 16.77 17.94 -10.34
N HIS A 378 16.34 18.61 -11.41
CA HIS A 378 16.64 18.31 -12.80
C HIS A 378 18.14 18.27 -13.11
#